data_AF-A0AAU3DGR8-F1
#
_entry.id   AF-A0AAU3DGR8-F1
#
_cell.length_a   1.000
_cell.length_b   1.000
_cell.length_c   1.000
_cell.angle_alpha   90.00
_cell.angle_beta   90.00
_cell.angle_gamma   90.00
#
_symmetry.space_group_name_H-M   'P 1'
#
loop_
_entity.id
_entity.type
_entity.pdbx_description
1 polymer ?
#
loop_
_entity_poly.entity_id
_entity_poly.type
_entity_poly.pdbx_seq_one_letter_code
_entity_poly.pdbx_strand_id
1 'polypeptide(L)'
;MTEQTPEESPRARPRQRKQMLLRLDPAVHDALARWASDELRSANAQIEFLLRRALAESGRLPGGAAPIPRRGRPPKAAGEPPGEE
;
A
#
# COMPACT_ATOMS: atom_id res chain seq x y z
N MET A 1 -25.92 30.51 -19.51
CA MET A 1 -25.86 29.49 -18.44
C MET A 1 -24.48 28.87 -18.51
N THR A 2 -23.62 29.14 -17.53
CA THR A 2 -22.28 28.55 -17.46
C THR A 2 -22.38 27.17 -16.82
N GLU A 3 -22.19 26.13 -17.62
CA GLU A 3 -22.09 24.76 -17.12
C GLU A 3 -20.69 24.58 -16.52
N GLN A 4 -20.63 24.52 -15.18
CA GLN A 4 -19.41 24.21 -14.44
C GLN A 4 -19.19 22.70 -14.48
N THR A 5 -18.17 22.27 -15.22
CA THR A 5 -17.65 20.89 -15.19
C THR A 5 -17.00 20.62 -13.83
N PRO A 6 -17.29 19.50 -13.14
CA PRO A 6 -16.68 19.21 -11.84
C PRO A 6 -15.21 18.81 -12.04
N GLU A 7 -14.33 19.50 -11.32
CA GLU A 7 -12.90 19.21 -11.18
C GLU A 7 -12.67 17.73 -10.78
N GLU A 8 -12.13 16.94 -11.71
CA GLU A 8 -11.70 15.57 -11.43
C GLU A 8 -10.42 15.63 -10.58
N SER A 9 -10.56 15.35 -9.27
CA SER A 9 -9.41 15.24 -8.36
C SER A 9 -8.33 14.32 -8.94
N PRO A 10 -7.05 14.72 -8.93
CA PRO A 10 -6.00 13.97 -9.61
C PRO A 10 -5.86 12.60 -8.95
N ARG A 11 -6.25 11.55 -9.69
CA ARG A 11 -6.07 10.16 -9.27
C ARG A 11 -4.58 9.93 -9.08
N ALA A 12 -4.14 9.77 -7.84
CA ALA A 12 -2.75 9.48 -7.50
C ALA A 12 -2.28 8.28 -8.33
N ARG A 13 -1.28 8.50 -9.19
CA ARG A 13 -0.66 7.44 -9.99
C ARG A 13 -0.18 6.32 -9.05
N PRO A 14 -0.36 5.03 -9.40
CA PRO A 14 0.09 3.94 -8.56
C PRO A 14 1.61 4.05 -8.38
N ARG A 15 2.04 4.40 -7.17
CA ARG A 15 3.47 4.36 -6.82
C ARG A 15 3.91 2.91 -6.82
N GLN A 16 4.93 2.60 -7.61
CA GLN A 16 5.54 1.28 -7.64
C GLN A 16 5.99 0.91 -6.24
N ARG A 17 5.54 -0.24 -5.74
CA ARG A 17 5.93 -0.72 -4.41
C ARG A 17 7.37 -1.22 -4.48
N LYS A 18 8.21 -0.81 -3.54
CA LYS A 18 9.58 -1.30 -3.42
C LYS A 18 9.55 -2.69 -2.79
N GLN A 19 10.08 -3.69 -3.49
CA GLN A 19 10.35 -5.01 -2.93
C GLN A 19 11.67 -4.96 -2.16
N MET A 20 11.70 -5.53 -0.96
CA MET A 20 12.93 -5.70 -0.17
C MET A 20 12.97 -7.07 0.47
N LEU A 21 14.18 -7.62 0.62
CA LEU A 21 14.41 -8.85 1.39
C LEU A 21 14.64 -8.46 2.85
N LEU A 22 13.86 -9.06 3.75
CA LEU A 22 13.96 -8.84 5.20
C LEU A 22 14.53 -10.11 5.84
N ARG A 23 15.58 -9.95 6.66
CA ARG A 23 16.07 -11.04 7.52
C ARG A 23 15.34 -10.95 8.84
N LEU A 24 14.59 -11.99 9.18
CA LEU A 24 13.87 -12.11 10.43
C LEU A 24 14.27 -13.40 11.13
N ASP A 25 14.19 -13.38 12.46
CA ASP A 25 14.16 -14.62 13.23
C ASP A 25 12.91 -15.45 12.83
N PRO A 26 13.03 -16.77 12.61
CA PRO A 26 11.91 -17.60 12.19
C PRO A 26 10.71 -17.57 13.16
N ALA A 27 10.95 -17.54 14.47
CA ALA A 27 9.85 -17.50 15.45
C ALA A 27 9.09 -16.16 15.40
N VAL A 28 9.80 -15.06 15.13
CA VAL A 28 9.19 -13.75 14.93
C VAL A 28 8.34 -13.74 13.65
N HIS A 29 8.86 -14.30 12.56
CA HIS A 29 8.11 -14.44 11.32
C HIS A 29 6.81 -15.23 11.52
N ASP A 30 6.88 -16.35 12.24
CA ASP A 30 5.72 -17.20 12.50
C ASP A 30 4.67 -16.51 13.37
N ALA A 31 5.11 -15.76 14.40
CA ALA A 31 4.22 -14.96 15.22
C ALA A 31 3.49 -13.88 14.39
N LEU A 32 4.21 -13.18 13.50
CA LEU A 32 3.63 -12.19 12.58
C LEU A 32 2.63 -12.84 11.61
N ALA A 33 2.95 -14.02 11.07
CA ALA A 33 2.08 -14.74 10.13
C ALA A 33 0.77 -15.21 10.80
N ARG A 34 0.84 -15.69 12.05
CA ARG A 34 -0.34 -16.06 12.84
C ARG A 34 -1.21 -14.85 13.14
N TRP A 35 -0.61 -13.77 13.64
CA TRP A 35 -1.36 -12.53 13.90
C TRP A 35 -2.01 -11.95 12.64
N ALA A 36 -1.29 -11.96 11.51
CA ALA A 36 -1.87 -11.54 10.23
C ALA A 36 -3.10 -12.38 9.87
N SER A 37 -3.04 -13.70 10.10
CA SER A 37 -4.14 -14.62 9.81
C SER A 37 -5.37 -14.35 10.68
N ASP A 38 -5.18 -14.08 11.97
CA ASP A 38 -6.26 -13.70 12.90
C ASP A 38 -6.98 -12.41 12.47
N GLU A 39 -6.24 -11.48 11.87
CA GLU A 39 -6.78 -10.21 11.35
C GLU A 39 -7.21 -10.27 9.88
N LEU A 40 -7.19 -11.46 9.28
CA LEU A 40 -7.48 -11.71 7.86
C LEU A 40 -6.60 -10.85 6.93
N ARG A 41 -5.33 -10.64 7.26
CA ARG A 41 -4.33 -9.93 6.46
C ARG A 41 -3.30 -10.90 5.91
N SER A 42 -2.63 -10.51 4.82
CA SER A 42 -1.38 -11.18 4.45
C SER A 42 -0.27 -10.74 5.41
N ALA A 43 0.76 -11.57 5.59
CA ALA A 43 1.92 -11.21 6.41
C ALA A 43 2.56 -9.88 5.96
N ASN A 44 2.69 -9.66 4.64
CA ASN A 44 3.22 -8.40 4.11
C ASN A 44 2.33 -7.19 4.42
N ALA A 45 1.00 -7.36 4.37
CA ALA A 45 0.08 -6.29 4.74
C ALA A 45 0.16 -5.97 6.24
N GLN A 46 0.35 -7.00 7.08
CA GLN A 46 0.56 -6.82 8.52
C GLN A 46 1.87 -6.07 8.82
N ILE A 47 2.97 -6.48 8.19
CA ILE A 47 4.27 -5.82 8.34
C ILE A 47 4.17 -4.34 7.94
N GLU A 48 3.57 -4.05 6.78
CA GLU A 48 3.38 -2.66 6.31
C GLU A 48 2.54 -1.82 7.29
N PHE A 49 1.47 -2.41 7.84
CA PHE A 49 0.64 -1.74 8.84
C PHE A 49 1.44 -1.38 10.09
N LEU A 50 2.22 -2.33 10.62
CA LEU A 50 3.05 -2.11 11.81
C LEU A 50 4.13 -1.06 11.57
N LEU A 51 4.82 -1.10 10.43
CA LEU A 51 5.83 -0.12 10.07
C LEU A 51 5.25 1.30 9.99
N ARG A 52 4.10 1.47 9.33
CA ARG A 52 3.42 2.77 9.24
C ARG A 52 2.98 3.28 10.60
N ARG A 53 2.43 2.40 11.43
CA ARG A 53 2.01 2.73 12.79
C ARG A 53 3.21 3.20 13.62
N ALA A 54 4.31 2.43 13.63
CA ALA A 54 5.53 2.81 14.35
C ALA A 54 6.15 4.12 13.84
N LEU A 55 6.12 4.37 12.52
CA LEU A 55 6.56 5.64 11.94
C LEU A 55 5.63 6.80 12.36
N ALA A 56 4.33 6.59 12.42
CA ALA A 56 3.38 7.62 12.85
C ALA A 56 3.55 7.95 14.34
N GLU A 57 3.62 6.92 15.19
CA GLU A 57 3.82 7.06 16.63
C GLU A 57 5.16 7.73 16.97
N SER A 58 6.19 7.50 16.14
CA SER A 58 7.49 8.18 16.28
C SER A 58 7.56 9.57 15.64
N GLY A 59 6.48 10.05 15.00
CA GLY A 59 6.47 11.34 14.29
C GLY A 59 7.32 11.37 13.01
N ARG A 60 7.65 10.21 12.45
CA ARG A 60 8.54 10.03 11.29
C ARG A 60 7.81 9.62 10.01
N LEU A 61 6.49 9.49 10.05
CA LEU A 61 5.72 9.15 8.86
C LEU A 61 5.79 10.30 7.84
N PRO A 62 6.28 10.06 6.59
CA PRO A 62 6.35 11.10 5.58
C PRO A 62 4.95 11.61 5.19
N GLY A 63 4.76 12.93 5.14
CA GLY A 63 3.47 13.54 4.79
C GLY A 63 2.94 13.17 3.39
N GLY A 64 3.82 12.75 2.48
CA GLY A 64 3.46 12.26 1.14
C GLY A 64 3.21 10.75 1.06
N ALA A 65 3.14 10.00 2.17
CA ALA A 65 2.89 8.56 2.12
C ALA A 65 1.46 8.27 1.64
N ALA A 66 1.32 7.53 0.53
CA ALA A 66 0.01 7.14 0.02
C ALA A 66 -0.76 6.28 1.05
N PRO A 67 -2.10 6.37 1.12
CA PRO A 67 -2.90 5.57 2.04
C PRO A 67 -2.80 4.08 1.72
N ILE A 68 -3.02 3.24 2.74
CA ILE A 68 -3.09 1.78 2.56
C ILE A 68 -4.30 1.45 1.67
N PRO A 69 -4.13 0.73 0.54
CA PRO A 69 -5.26 0.35 -0.31
C PRO A 69 -6.25 -0.55 0.43
N ARG A 70 -7.55 -0.37 0.16
CA ARG A 70 -8.59 -1.24 0.70
C ARG A 70 -8.48 -2.66 0.13
N ARG A 71 -8.82 -3.67 0.94
CA ARG A 71 -8.85 -5.09 0.54
C ARG A 71 -9.73 -5.26 -0.72
N GLY A 72 -9.27 -6.09 -1.65
CA GLY A 72 -10.02 -6.43 -2.86
C GLY A 72 -10.12 -5.33 -3.92
N ARG A 73 -9.50 -4.16 -3.74
CA ARG A 73 -9.45 -3.13 -4.78
C ARG A 73 -8.21 -3.34 -5.66
N PRO A 74 -8.32 -3.97 -6.85
CA PRO A 74 -7.25 -3.89 -7.83
C PRO A 74 -6.99 -2.41 -8.18
N PRO A 75 -5.73 -1.98 -8.29
CA PRO A 75 -5.43 -0.66 -8.83
C PRO A 75 -5.98 -0.58 -10.25
N LYS A 76 -6.62 0.55 -10.62
CA LYS A 76 -6.99 0.82 -12.01
C LYS A 76 -5.68 0.84 -12.81
N ALA A 77 -5.44 -0.18 -13.63
CA ALA A 77 -4.27 -0.23 -14.49
C ALA A 77 -4.28 1.00 -15.39
N ALA A 78 -3.25 1.84 -15.27
CA ALA A 78 -2.91 2.80 -16.32
C ALA A 78 -2.25 1.97 -17.43
N GLY A 79 -2.73 2.16 -18.66
CA GLY A 79 -2.58 1.21 -19.78
C GLY A 79 -1.14 0.79 -20.11
N GLU A 80 -1.04 -0.46 -20.54
CA GLU A 80 0.02 -0.99 -21.39
C GLU A 80 0.17 -0.04 -22.61
N PRO A 81 1.37 0.48 -22.94
CA PRO A 81 1.58 0.98 -24.29
C PRO A 81 1.46 -0.20 -25.27
N PRO A 82 0.82 -0.02 -26.44
CA PRO A 82 0.71 -1.11 -27.41
C PRO A 82 2.12 -1.57 -27.81
N GLY A 83 2.31 -2.90 -27.82
CA GLY A 83 3.54 -3.50 -28.30
C GLY A 83 3.82 -3.04 -29.73
N GLU A 84 5.01 -2.48 -29.94
CA GLU A 84 5.58 -2.33 -31.26
C GLU A 84 6.25 -3.67 -31.61
N GLU A 85 5.79 -4.27 -32.71
CA GLU A 85 6.45 -5.37 -33.43
C GLU A 85 7.78 -4.92 -34.06
#